data_AF-A0A5N5ZFE9-F1
#
_entry.id   AF-A0A5N5ZFE9-F1
#
_cell.length_a   1.000
_cell.length_b   1.000
_cell.length_c   1.000
_cell.angle_alpha   90.00
_cell.angle_beta   90.00
_cell.angle_gamma   90.00
#
_symmetry.space_group_name_H-M   'P 1'
#
loop_
_entity.id
_entity.type
_entity.pdbx_description
1 polymer ?
#
loop_
_entity_poly.entity_id
_entity_poly.type
_entity_poly.pdbx_seq_one_letter_code
_entity_poly.pdbx_strand_id
1 'polypeptide(L)'
;MDNKDREQTERYVRAQKKVDAIKGFYIHLLVYICVNLFISIRKIMQNMDNGETFQEAFFDLGTFIVWLAWGIGLAFHAFNVFVENGVLGKKWEEQKIQEYMDEEKRQDWY
;
A
#
# COMPACT_ATOMS: atom_id res chain seq x y z
N MET A 1 -25.32 23.55 -17.92
CA MET A 1 -23.92 23.24 -17.56
C MET A 1 -23.34 22.48 -18.73
N ASP A 2 -22.28 23.00 -19.32
CA ASP A 2 -21.64 22.44 -20.51
C ASP A 2 -21.08 21.03 -20.20
N ASN A 3 -21.07 20.14 -21.19
CA ASN A 3 -20.51 18.79 -21.06
C ASN A 3 -19.01 18.87 -20.68
N LYS A 4 -18.34 19.90 -21.18
CA LYS A 4 -16.93 20.20 -20.90
C LYS A 4 -16.67 20.52 -19.42
N ASP A 5 -17.58 21.25 -18.77
CA ASP A 5 -17.47 21.62 -17.36
C ASP A 5 -17.62 20.38 -16.44
N ARG A 6 -18.52 19.46 -16.81
CA ARG A 6 -18.73 18.19 -16.09
C ARG A 6 -17.49 17.31 -16.19
N GLU A 7 -16.94 17.17 -17.39
CA GLU A 7 -15.73 16.37 -17.62
C GLU A 7 -14.52 16.94 -16.85
N GLN A 8 -14.33 18.26 -16.87
CA GLN A 8 -13.26 18.90 -16.10
C GLN A 8 -13.42 18.69 -14.59
N THR A 9 -14.64 18.80 -14.08
CA THR A 9 -14.93 18.59 -12.65
C THR A 9 -14.65 17.13 -12.25
N GLU A 10 -15.07 16.16 -13.05
CA GLU A 10 -14.81 14.73 -12.78
C GLU A 10 -13.31 14.40 -12.78
N ARG A 11 -12.54 14.97 -13.72
CA ARG A 11 -11.09 14.80 -13.79
C ARG A 11 -10.40 15.41 -12.57
N TYR A 12 -10.84 16.60 -12.14
CA TYR A 12 -10.34 17.25 -10.94
C TYR A 12 -10.60 16.42 -9.68
N VAL A 13 -11.84 15.94 -9.49
CA VAL A 13 -12.22 15.11 -8.34
C VAL A 13 -11.43 13.81 -8.30
N ARG A 14 -11.19 13.15 -9.45
CA ARG A 14 -10.32 11.96 -9.51
C ARG A 14 -8.88 12.29 -9.11
N ALA A 15 -8.32 13.39 -9.61
CA ALA A 15 -6.96 13.79 -9.26
C ALA A 15 -6.83 14.09 -7.76
N GLN A 16 -7.82 14.78 -7.18
CA GLN A 16 -7.86 15.06 -5.74
C GLN A 16 -7.90 13.78 -4.90
N LYS A 17 -8.80 12.84 -5.24
CA LYS A 17 -8.89 11.53 -4.55
C LYS A 17 -7.56 10.77 -4.57
N LYS A 18 -6.81 10.83 -5.67
CA LYS A 18 -5.47 10.21 -5.76
C LYS A 18 -4.48 10.84 -4.80
N VAL A 19 -4.45 12.17 -4.73
CA VAL A 19 -3.56 12.90 -3.82
C VAL A 19 -3.90 12.56 -2.37
N ASP A 20 -5.18 12.50 -2.02
CA ASP A 20 -5.61 12.18 -0.66
C ASP A 20 -5.30 10.72 -0.29
N ALA A 21 -5.45 9.77 -1.21
CA ALA A 21 -5.06 8.39 -1.01
C ALA A 21 -3.54 8.24 -0.78
N ILE A 22 -2.72 8.94 -1.57
CA ILE A 22 -1.26 8.96 -1.41
C ILE A 22 -0.87 9.55 -0.05
N LYS A 23 -1.48 10.67 0.35
CA LYS A 23 -1.26 11.26 1.68
C LYS A 23 -1.64 10.29 2.80
N GLY A 24 -2.78 9.61 2.68
CA GLY A 24 -3.23 8.60 3.64
C GLY A 24 -2.23 7.45 3.77
N PHE A 25 -1.66 6.99 2.65
CA PHE A 25 -0.59 5.99 2.66
C PHE A 25 0.66 6.47 3.41
N TYR A 26 1.15 7.69 3.13
CA TYR A 26 2.33 8.22 3.81
C TYR A 26 2.13 8.38 5.31
N ILE A 27 0.93 8.80 5.74
CA ILE A 27 0.60 8.86 7.16
C ILE A 27 0.64 7.46 7.78
N HIS A 28 0.02 6.47 7.14
CA HIS A 28 0.04 5.08 7.64
C HIS A 28 1.48 4.53 7.70
N LEU A 29 2.29 4.76 6.66
CA LEU A 29 3.71 4.38 6.63
C LEU A 29 4.51 5.04 7.75
N LEU A 30 4.31 6.34 7.99
CA LEU A 30 4.98 7.07 9.06
C LEU A 30 4.62 6.49 10.43
N VAL A 31 3.33 6.29 10.69
CA VAL A 31 2.84 5.70 11.94
C VAL A 31 3.42 4.29 12.12
N TYR A 32 3.41 3.47 11.06
CA TYR A 32 4.02 2.15 11.07
C TYR A 32 5.49 2.20 11.48
N ILE A 33 6.30 3.08 10.89
CA ILE A 33 7.72 3.20 11.22
C ILE A 33 7.90 3.69 12.67
N CYS A 34 7.21 4.76 13.08
CA CYS A 34 7.36 5.34 14.42
C CYS A 34 6.97 4.37 15.54
N VAL A 35 5.84 3.69 15.40
CA VAL A 35 5.36 2.73 16.40
C VAL A 35 6.29 1.54 16.50
N ASN A 36 6.67 0.96 15.37
CA ASN A 36 7.57 -0.19 15.35
C ASN A 36 8.96 0.15 15.90
N LEU A 37 9.50 1.32 15.55
CA LEU A 37 10.77 1.80 16.10
C LEU A 37 10.67 2.02 17.63
N PHE A 38 9.58 2.62 18.10
CA PHE A 38 9.34 2.83 19.54
C PHE A 38 9.30 1.50 20.30
N ILE A 39 8.54 0.51 19.79
CA ILE A 39 8.46 -0.83 20.39
C ILE A 39 9.84 -1.49 20.42
N SER A 40 10.57 -1.47 19.30
CA SER A 40 11.90 -2.07 19.21
C SER A 40 12.89 -1.42 20.17
N ILE A 41 12.93 -0.09 20.26
CA ILE A 41 13.80 0.63 21.20
C ILE A 41 13.46 0.27 22.65
N ARG A 42 12.17 0.32 23.02
CA ARG A 42 11.72 0.00 24.38
C ARG A 42 12.10 -1.42 24.78
N LYS A 43 11.95 -2.37 23.87
CA LYS A 43 12.28 -3.78 24.10
C LYS A 43 13.78 -4.00 24.25
N ILE A 44 14.59 -3.37 23.39
CA ILE A 44 16.06 -3.42 23.50
C ILE A 44 16.52 -2.85 24.84
N MET A 45 15.99 -1.70 25.25
CA MET A 45 16.32 -1.10 26.56
C MET A 45 15.96 -2.03 27.72
N GLN A 46 14.76 -2.62 27.69
CA GLN A 46 14.30 -3.52 28.75
C GLN A 46 15.14 -4.81 28.83
N ASN A 47 15.52 -5.39 27.70
CA ASN A 47 16.32 -6.62 27.69
C ASN A 47 17.77 -6.37 28.14
N MET A 48 18.34 -5.20 27.82
CA MET A 48 19.65 -4.79 28.32
C MET A 48 19.67 -4.64 29.85
N ASP A 49 18.61 -4.07 30.44
CA ASP A 49 18.50 -3.94 31.91
C ASP A 49 18.34 -5.29 32.63
N ASN A 50 17.82 -6.31 31.93
CA ASN A 50 17.64 -7.67 32.46
C ASN A 50 18.88 -8.57 32.30
N GLY A 51 19.97 -8.06 31.70
CA GLY A 51 21.23 -8.79 31.52
C GLY A 51 21.25 -9.73 30.30
N GLU A 52 20.27 -9.62 29.39
CA GLU A 52 20.27 -10.38 28.14
C GLU A 52 21.30 -9.85 27.13
N THR A 53 21.86 -10.75 26.33
CA THR A 53 22.83 -10.37 25.28
C THR A 53 22.10 -9.69 24.12
N PHE A 54 22.71 -8.69 23.47
CA PHE A 54 22.13 -7.97 22.32
C PHE A 54 21.58 -8.90 21.23
N GLN A 55 22.19 -10.08 21.03
CA GLN A 55 21.71 -11.09 20.09
C GLN A 55 20.38 -11.75 20.49
N GLU A 56 20.13 -12.04 21.76
CA GLU A 56 18.86 -12.67 22.20
C GLU A 56 17.71 -11.66 22.14
N ALA A 57 17.97 -10.40 22.52
CA ALA A 57 17.02 -9.31 22.43
C ALA A 57 16.69 -8.91 20.99
N PHE A 58 17.70 -8.93 20.10
CA PHE A 58 17.53 -8.55 18.69
C PHE A 58 16.90 -9.67 17.84
N PHE A 59 17.16 -10.95 18.15
CA PHE A 59 16.53 -12.10 17.49
C PHE A 59 15.26 -12.59 18.16
N ASP A 60 14.64 -11.81 19.04
CA ASP A 60 13.33 -12.13 19.56
C ASP A 60 12.29 -12.05 18.42
N LEU A 61 11.96 -13.24 17.89
CA LEU A 61 11.02 -13.47 16.79
C LEU A 61 9.69 -12.72 16.99
N GLY A 62 9.30 -12.44 18.23
CA GLY A 62 8.10 -11.67 18.54
C GLY A 62 8.11 -10.27 17.91
N THR A 63 9.26 -9.59 17.86
CA THR A 63 9.36 -8.25 17.28
C THR A 63 9.23 -8.31 15.76
N PHE A 64 9.92 -9.25 15.11
CA PHE A 64 9.82 -9.41 13.66
C PHE A 64 8.44 -9.85 13.20
N ILE A 65 7.74 -10.68 13.97
CA ILE A 65 6.35 -11.07 13.66
C ILE A 65 5.42 -9.86 13.68
N VAL A 66 5.56 -8.95 14.66
CA VAL A 66 4.74 -7.73 14.73
C VAL A 66 5.01 -6.82 13.52
N TRP A 67 6.28 -6.63 13.17
CA TRP A 67 6.66 -5.87 11.98
C TRP A 67 6.11 -6.53 10.70
N LEU A 68 6.24 -7.84 10.55
CA LEU A 68 5.77 -8.56 9.35
C LEU A 68 4.25 -8.56 9.23
N ALA A 69 3.51 -8.80 10.31
CA ALA A 69 2.05 -8.81 10.28
C ALA A 69 1.48 -7.45 9.87
N TRP A 70 1.98 -6.36 10.45
CA TRP A 70 1.56 -5.01 10.08
C TRP A 70 2.12 -4.58 8.72
N GLY A 71 3.32 -5.05 8.37
CA GLY A 71 3.95 -4.81 7.07
C GLY A 71 3.15 -5.38 5.92
N ILE A 72 2.49 -6.54 6.09
CA ILE A 72 1.55 -7.09 5.11
C ILE A 72 0.36 -6.15 4.90
N GLY A 73 -0.25 -5.65 5.99
CA GLY A 73 -1.35 -4.68 5.89
C GLY A 73 -0.94 -3.38 5.19
N LEU A 74 0.26 -2.88 5.47
CA LEU A 74 0.84 -1.73 4.79
C LEU A 74 1.10 -1.99 3.30
N ALA A 75 1.56 -3.19 2.95
CA ALA A 75 1.77 -3.59 1.56
C ALA A 75 0.45 -3.65 0.78
N PHE A 76 -0.62 -4.17 1.38
CA PHE A 76 -1.96 -4.12 0.79
C PHE A 76 -2.46 -2.68 0.58
N HIS A 77 -2.23 -1.80 1.56
CA HIS A 77 -2.60 -0.39 1.41
C HIS A 77 -1.79 0.29 0.29
N ALA A 78 -0.49 0.00 0.20
CA ALA A 78 0.36 0.46 -0.90
C ALA A 78 -0.18 -0.03 -2.25
N PHE A 79 -0.53 -1.31 -2.33
CA PHE A 79 -1.09 -1.89 -3.55
C PHE A 79 -2.38 -1.18 -3.97
N ASN A 80 -3.32 -0.96 -3.06
CA ASN A 80 -4.57 -0.24 -3.39
C ASN A 80 -4.29 1.22 -3.86
N VAL A 81 -3.39 1.92 -3.18
CA VAL A 81 -3.09 3.33 -3.48
C VAL A 81 -2.34 3.49 -4.81
N PHE A 82 -1.35 2.64 -5.10
CA PHE A 82 -0.47 2.79 -6.26
C PHE A 82 -0.83 1.93 -7.46
N VAL A 83 -1.46 0.77 -7.23
CA VAL A 83 -1.94 -0.11 -8.31
C VAL A 83 -3.37 0.25 -8.63
N GLU A 84 -4.32 0.00 -7.74
CA GLU A 84 -5.76 0.16 -8.03
C GLU A 84 -6.15 1.61 -8.35
N ASN A 85 -5.66 2.59 -7.58
CA ASN A 85 -5.96 4.01 -7.79
C ASN A 85 -4.86 4.80 -8.55
N GLY A 86 -3.71 4.20 -8.83
CA GLY A 86 -2.52 4.88 -9.36
C GLY A 86 -2.37 4.87 -10.90
N VAL A 87 -1.14 5.08 -11.38
CA VAL A 87 -0.78 5.08 -12.83
C VAL A 87 -0.76 3.66 -13.40
N LEU A 88 -0.46 2.66 -12.57
CA LEU A 88 -0.40 1.25 -12.95
C LEU A 88 -1.78 0.63 -13.15
N GLY A 89 -2.79 1.02 -12.37
CA GLY A 89 -4.16 0.48 -12.46
C GLY A 89 -4.81 0.72 -13.80
N LYS A 90 -4.68 1.95 -14.35
CA LYS A 90 -5.18 2.25 -15.69
C LYS A 90 -4.56 1.36 -16.75
N LYS A 91 -3.24 1.17 -16.71
CA LYS A 91 -2.52 0.35 -17.68
C LYS A 91 -2.89 -1.13 -17.54
N TRP A 92 -3.11 -1.60 -16.32
CA TRP A 92 -3.56 -2.96 -16.03
C TRP A 92 -5.01 -3.20 -16.48
N GLU A 93 -5.93 -2.27 -16.19
CA GLU A 93 -7.32 -2.31 -16.69
C GLU A 93 -7.34 -2.36 -18.22
N GLU A 94 -6.57 -1.48 -18.87
CA GLU A 94 -6.50 -1.37 -20.32
C GLU A 94 -5.93 -2.66 -20.95
N GLN A 95 -4.94 -3.30 -20.30
CA GLN A 95 -4.45 -4.62 -20.71
C GLN A 95 -5.51 -5.71 -20.57
N LYS A 96 -6.26 -5.73 -19.46
CA LYS A 96 -7.29 -6.76 -19.25
C LYS A 96 -8.47 -6.62 -20.19
N ILE A 97 -8.91 -5.39 -20.46
CA ILE A 97 -9.93 -5.13 -21.48
C ILE A 97 -9.46 -5.64 -22.85
N GLN A 98 -8.20 -5.37 -23.21
CA GLN A 98 -7.64 -5.86 -24.47
C GLN A 98 -7.62 -7.39 -24.54
N GLU A 99 -7.28 -8.06 -23.44
CA GLU A 99 -7.25 -9.52 -23.34
C GLU A 99 -8.65 -10.14 -23.52
N TYR A 100 -9.68 -9.55 -22.90
CA TYR A 100 -11.08 -9.97 -23.11
C TYR A 100 -11.55 -9.77 -24.56
N MET A 101 -11.22 -8.63 -25.19
CA MET A 101 -11.56 -8.37 -26.58
C MET A 101 -10.89 -9.37 -27.55
N ASP A 102 -9.67 -9.82 -27.24
CA ASP A 102 -8.95 -10.81 -28.04
C ASP A 102 -9.41 -12.25 -27.75
N GLU A 103 -9.94 -12.53 -26.56
CA GLU A 103 -10.67 -13.77 -26.25
C GLU A 103 -12.02 -13.86 -26.97
N GLU A 104 -12.83 -12.79 -26.96
CA GLU A 104 -14.10 -12.72 -27.70
C GLU A 104 -13.88 -12.94 -29.20
N LYS A 105 -12.90 -12.25 -29.79
CA LYS A 105 -12.53 -12.48 -31.19
C LYS A 105 -12.19 -13.95 -31.42
N ARG A 106 -11.33 -14.56 -30.61
CA ARG A 106 -10.95 -15.97 -30.78
C ARG A 106 -12.12 -16.94 -30.64
N GLN A 107 -13.13 -16.62 -29.82
CA GLN A 107 -14.35 -17.43 -29.70
C GLN A 107 -15.29 -17.24 -30.88
N ASP A 108 -15.43 -16.04 -31.44
CA ASP A 108 -16.23 -15.77 -32.65
C ASP A 108 -15.65 -16.42 -33.92
N TRP A 109 -14.37 -16.80 -33.92
CA TRP A 109 -13.69 -17.46 -35.04
C TRP A 109 -13.86 -19.00 -35.07
N TYR A 110 -14.57 -19.60 -34.10
CA TYR A 110 -14.89 -21.04 -34.02
C TYR A 110 -16.40 -21.29 -34.12
#